data_AF-A0A0W0VHF7-F1
#
_entry.id   AF-A0A0W0VHF7-F1
#
_cell.length_a   1.000
_cell.length_b   1.000
_cell.length_c   1.000
_cell.angle_alpha   90.00
_cell.angle_beta   90.00
_cell.angle_gamma   90.00
#
_symmetry.space_group_name_H-M   'P 1'
#
loop_
_entity.id
_entity.type
_entity.pdbx_description
1 polymer ?
#
loop_
_entity_poly.entity_id
_entity_poly.type
_entity_poly.pdbx_seq_one_letter_code
_entity_poly.pdbx_strand_id
1 'polypeptide(L)' 'MNKDIVLIPGALATPKLWYQQEIFFQGSKQLHYVDVLNSDSIVEMAHRFISIAPKKFTLIGFSMGGISPSNYITISQIK' A
#
# COMPACT_ATOMS: atom_id res chain seq x y z
N MET A 1 15.17 -8.80 10.80
CA MET A 1 14.44 -9.03 9.53
C MET A 1 13.78 -7.72 9.16
N ASN A 2 14.25 -7.03 8.13
CA ASN A 2 13.67 -5.74 7.73
C ASN A 2 12.20 -5.94 7.37
N LYS A 3 11.36 -5.07 7.92
CA LYS A 3 9.95 -5.31 8.18
C LYS A 3 9.10 -4.22 7.52
N ASP A 4 9.63 -3.60 6.46
CA ASP A 4 8.96 -2.56 5.71
C ASP A 4 7.70 -3.12 5.04
N ILE A 5 6.58 -2.44 5.25
CA ILE A 5 5.33 -2.71 4.55
C ILE A 5 5.00 -1.50 3.69
N VAL A 6 4.73 -1.76 2.42
CA VAL A 6 4.21 -0.79 1.47
C VAL A 6 2.72 -1.01 1.31
N LEU A 7 1.93 0.04 1.50
CA LEU A 7 0.48 0.04 1.42
C LEU A 7 0.05 0.82 0.18
N ILE A 8 -0.57 0.15 -0.79
CA ILE A 8 -1.17 0.80 -1.97
C ILE A 8 -2.70 0.81 -1.79
N PRO A 9 -3.31 1.98 -1.56
CA PRO A 9 -4.76 2.11 -1.50
C PRO A 9 -5.41 1.95 -2.89
N GLY A 10 -6.71 1.64 -2.93
CA GLY A 10 -7.48 1.71 -4.17
C GLY A 10 -7.77 3.15 -4.58
N ALA A 11 -8.09 3.41 -5.85
CA ALA A 11 -8.29 4.78 -6.37
C ALA A 11 -9.36 5.63 -5.64
N LEU A 12 -10.32 4.99 -4.95
CA LEU A 12 -11.38 5.66 -4.18
C LEU A 12 -11.16 5.59 -2.66
N ALA A 13 -10.04 5.02 -2.21
CA ALA A 13 -9.79 4.85 -0.79
C ALA A 13 -9.26 6.15 -0.17
N THR A 14 -9.75 6.45 1.03
CA THR A 14 -9.28 7.58 1.83
C THR A 14 -8.07 7.17 2.67
N PRO A 15 -7.23 8.11 3.13
CA PRO A 15 -6.13 7.82 4.06
C PRO A 15 -6.55 7.07 5.33
N LYS A 16 -7.84 7.15 5.70
CA LYS A 16 -8.41 6.44 6.86
C LYS A 16 -8.58 4.93 6.64
N LEU A 17 -8.41 4.43 5.41
CA LEU A 17 -8.55 3.00 5.09
C LEU A 17 -7.71 2.11 6.01
N TRP A 18 -6.51 2.57 6.36
CA TRP A 18 -5.52 1.75 7.05
C TRP A 18 -5.55 1.87 8.58
N TYR A 19 -6.33 2.80 9.15
CA TYR A 19 -6.29 3.09 10.59
C TYR A 19 -6.54 1.87 11.48
N GLN A 20 -7.40 0.94 11.06
CA GLN A 20 -7.65 -0.27 11.84
C GLN A 20 -6.51 -1.30 11.70
N GLN A 21 -5.92 -1.40 10.50
CA GLN A 21 -4.83 -2.33 10.20
C GLN A 21 -3.50 -1.85 10.79
N GLU A 22 -3.27 -0.54 10.87
CA GLU A 22 -2.09 0.10 11.45
C GLU A 22 -1.85 -0.36 12.89
N ILE A 23 -2.91 -0.52 13.69
CA ILE A 23 -2.84 -1.00 15.07
C ILE A 23 -2.12 -2.36 15.16
N PHE A 24 -2.27 -3.22 14.14
CA PHE A 24 -1.63 -4.53 14.10
C PHE A 24 -0.18 -4.49 13.61
N PHE A 25 0.27 -3.37 13.03
CA PHE A 25 1.62 -3.22 12.47
C PHE A 25 2.55 -2.31 13.29
N GLN A 26 1.99 -1.43 14.13
CA GLN A 26 2.72 -0.42 14.90
C GLN A 26 3.88 -0.95 15.77
N GLY A 27 3.86 -2.22 16.16
CA GLY A 27 4.87 -2.79 17.06
C GLY A 27 6.19 -3.22 16.42
N SER A 28 6.31 -3.32 15.09
CA SER A 28 7.57 -3.82 14.51
C SER A 28 7.88 -3.50 13.05
N LYS A 29 7.02 -2.75 12.35
CA LYS A 29 7.10 -2.57 10.90
C LYS A 29 7.03 -1.10 10.52
N GLN A 30 7.92 -0.64 9.64
CA GLN A 30 7.83 0.70 9.07
C GLN A 30 6.80 0.67 7.93
N LEU A 31 5.79 1.54 8.00
CA LEU A 31 4.71 1.61 7.02
C LEU A 31 5.01 2.72 6.00
N HIS A 32 4.93 2.37 4.73
CA HIS A 32 5.12 3.27 3.60
C HIS A 32 3.81 3.35 2.82
N TYR A 33 3.22 4.53 2.71
CA TYR A 33 1.94 4.72 2.03
C TYR A 33 2.20 5.24 0.62
N VAL A 34 1.67 4.54 -0.38
CA VAL A 34 1.73 4.99 -1.76
C VAL A 34 0.57 5.95 -2.01
N ASP A 35 0.91 7.15 -2.44
CA ASP A 35 -0.06 8.14 -2.88
C ASP A 35 -0.52 7.81 -4.30
N VAL A 36 -1.80 7.47 -4.43
CA VAL A 36 -2.45 7.12 -5.70
C VAL A 36 -3.15 8.30 -6.37
N LEU A 37 -3.30 9.44 -5.67
CA LEU A 37 -4.05 10.59 -6.17
C LEU A 37 -3.19 11.52 -7.02
N ASN A 38 -1.87 11.45 -6.85
CA ASN A 38 -0.90 12.29 -7.55
C ASN A 38 -0.24 11.57 -8.74
N SER A 39 -0.97 10.73 -9.46
CA SER A 39 -0.49 10.05 -10.67
C SER A 39 -1.64 9.78 -11.62
N ASP A 40 -1.42 10.04 -12.91
CA ASP A 40 -2.43 9.83 -13.96
C ASP A 40 -2.47 8.37 -14.45
N SER A 41 -1.46 7.58 -14.08
CA SER A 41 -1.37 6.15 -14.41
C SER A 41 -0.63 5.33 -13.34
N ILE A 42 -0.89 4.02 -13.36
CA ILE A 42 -0.18 3.03 -12.52
C ILE A 42 1.34 3.04 -12.80
N VAL A 43 1.73 3.28 -14.06
CA VAL A 43 3.14 3.32 -14.47
C VAL A 43 3.86 4.51 -13.84
N GLU A 44 3.25 5.70 -13.88
CA GLU A 44 3.79 6.90 -13.25
C GLU A 44 3.90 6.74 -11.74
N MET A 45 2.87 6.20 -11.09
CA MET A 45 2.86 5.90 -9.66
C MET A 45 4.02 4.96 -9.29
N ALA A 46 4.23 3.90 -10.08
CA ALA A 46 5.32 2.95 -9.86
C ALA A 46 6.69 3.61 -9.99
N HIS A 47 6.89 4.49 -10.99
CA HIS A 47 8.15 5.22 -11.15
C HIS A 47 8.43 6.22 -10.02
N ARG A 48 7.40 6.90 -9.52
CA ARG A 48 7.54 7.77 -8.34
C ARG A 48 7.95 6.94 -7.12
N PHE A 49 7.23 5.86 -6.87
CA PHE A 49 7.45 5.04 -5.69
C PHE A 49 8.78 4.27 -5.71
N ILE A 50 9.21 3.73 -6.85
CA ILE A 50 10.43 2.89 -6.93
C ILE A 50 11.69 3.64 -6.46
N SER A 51 11.73 4.97 -6.66
CA SER A 51 12.86 5.82 -6.28
C SER A 51 13.06 5.94 -4.76
N ILE A 52 11.98 5.76 -3.99
CA ILE A 52 11.96 5.89 -2.52
C ILE A 52 11.63 4.56 -1.84
N ALA A 53 11.40 3.50 -2.61
CA ALA A 53 11.00 2.20 -2.10
C ALA A 53 12.13 1.55 -1.28
N PRO A 54 11.80 0.88 -0.16
CA PRO A 54 12.77 0.06 0.57
C PRO A 54 13.37 -1.03 -0.33
N LYS A 55 14.62 -1.44 -0.05
CA LYS A 55 15.28 -2.53 -0.79
C LYS A 55 14.55 -3.87 -0.71
N LYS A 56 13.83 -4.13 0.39
CA LYS A 56 13.04 -5.33 0.63
C LYS A 56 11.79 -4.95 1.41
N PHE A 57 10.63 -5.33 0.93
CA PHE A 57 9.37 -4.98 1.59
C PHE A 57 8.26 -5.98 1.30
N THR A 58 7.26 -5.97 2.17
CA THR A 58 5.96 -6.58 1.92
C THR A 58 5.05 -5.56 1.26
N LEU A 59 4.53 -5.85 0.08
CA LEU A 59 3.52 -5.04 -0.57
C LEU A 59 2.12 -5.52 -0.19
N ILE A 60 1.27 -4.61 0.26
CA ILE A 60 -0.15 -4.84 0.51
C ILE A 60 -0.94 -3.90 -0.40
N GLY A 61 -1.64 -4.46 -1.37
CA GLY A 61 -2.52 -3.71 -2.28
C GLY A 61 -3.98 -3.89 -1.90
N PHE A 62 -4.70 -2.79 -1.78
CA PHE A 62 -6.16 -2.76 -1.71
C PHE A 62 -6.72 -2.31 -3.05
N SER A 63 -7.52 -3.14 -3.71
CA SER A 63 -8.06 -2.84 -5.04
C SER A 63 -9.22 -1.83 -4.99
N MET A 64 -9.63 -1.35 -6.16
CA MET A 64 -10.78 -0.47 -6.39
C MET A 64 -12.09 -1.24 -6.18
N GLY A 65 -12.43 -1.56 -4.93
CA GLY A 65 -13.59 -2.38 -4.53
C GLY A 65 -14.72 -1.60 -3.86
N GLY A 66 -14.76 -0.27 -3.98
CA GLY A 66 -15.70 0.60 -3.23
C GLY A 66 -17.20 0.41 -3.52
N ILE A 67 -17.61 -0.62 -4.27
CA ILE A 67 -19.02 -0.86 -4.65
C ILE A 67 -19.46 -2.32 -4.43
N SER A 68 -18.56 -3.24 -4.03
CA SER A 68 -18.91 -4.66 -3.83
C SER A 68 -18.36 -5.19 -2.50
N PRO A 69 -19.14 -5.98 -1.72
CA PRO A 69 -18.73 -6.46 -0.39
C PRO A 69 -17.50 -7.39 -0.37
N SER A 70 -16.98 -7.78 -1.54
CA SER A 70 -15.79 -8.61 -1.68
C SER A 70 -14.52 -7.76 -1.86
N ASN A 71 -14.04 -7.19 -0.75
CA ASN A 71 -12.76 -6.47 -0.70
C ASN A 71 -11.59 -7.47 -0.66
N TYR A 72 -10.79 -7.55 -1.72
CA TYR A 72 -9.60 -8.42 -1.75
C TYR A 72 -8.34 -7.63 -1.36
N ILE A 73 -7.60 -8.15 -0.37
CA ILE A 73 -6.26 -7.69 -0.01
C ILE A 73 -5.26 -8.61 -0.70
N THR A 74 -4.37 -8.05 -1.52
CA THR A 74 -3.25 -8.81 -2.10
C THR A 74 -1.98 -8.52 -1.32
N ILE A 75 -1.29 -9.58 -0.88
CA ILE A 75 -0.01 -9.49 -0.16
C ILE A 75 1.07 -10.13 -1.04
N SER A 76 2.15 -9.41 -1.31
CA SER A 76 3.30 -9.89 -2.08
C SER A 76 4.60 -9.52 -1.39
N GLN A 77 5.61 -10.39 -1.43
CA GLN A 77 6.96 -10.07 -0.94
C GLN A 77 7.80 -9.63 -2.13
N ILE A 78 8.38 -8.43 -2.05
CA ILE A 78 9.30 -7.90 -3.06
C ILE A 78 10.72 -7.94 -2.47
N LYS A 79 11.62 -8.64 -3.17
CA LYS A 79 13.01 -8.91 -2.77
C LYS A 79 13.99 -7.91 -3.33
#